data_AF-A0A9D6L598-F1
#
_entry.id   AF-A0A9D6L598-F1
#
_cell.length_a   1.000
_cell.length_b   1.000
_cell.length_c   1.000
_cell.angle_alpha   90.00
_cell.angle_beta   90.00
_cell.angle_gamma   90.00
#
_symmetry.space_group_name_H-M   'P 1'
#
loop_
_entity.id
_entity.type
_entity.pdbx_description
1 polymer ?
#
loop_
_entity_poly.entity_id
_entity_poly.type
_entity_poly.pdbx_seq_one_letter_code
_entity_poly.pdbx_strand_id
1 'polypeptide(L)' 'MAKEFLSSRGIEYEERNIRSDSEFIRQLVQEHQSRSTPTLVAGARVVMGFDPAEYETALRGI' A
#
# COMPACT_ATOMS: atom_id res chain seq x y z
N MET A 1 -10.74 3.68 4.29
CA MET A 1 -10.47 2.28 4.70
C MET A 1 -8.98 1.99 4.89
N ALA A 2 -8.15 1.83 3.84
CA ALA A 2 -6.72 1.51 4.03
C ALA A 2 -5.92 2.56 4.83
N LYS A 3 -6.01 3.84 4.46
CA LYS A 3 -5.34 4.94 5.19
C LYS A 3 -5.81 5.06 6.64
N GLU A 4 -7.12 4.98 6.87
CA GLU A 4 -7.73 5.01 8.21
C GLU A 4 -7.28 3.81 9.06
N PHE A 5 -7.15 2.63 8.46
CA PHE A 5 -6.65 1.44 9.14
C PHE A 5 -5.23 1.65 9.67
N LEU A 6 -4.35 2.24 8.84
CA LEU A 6 -2.97 2.56 9.22
C LEU A 6 -2.93 3.68 10.28
N SER A 7 -3.63 4.79 10.03
CA SER A 7 -3.67 5.94 10.95
C SER A 7 -4.26 5.59 12.31
N SER A 8 -5.33 4.79 12.38
CA SER A 8 -5.96 4.36 13.64
C SER A 8 -5.04 3.46 14.50
N ARG A 9 -4.00 2.87 13.91
CA ARG A 9 -2.99 2.05 14.58
C ARG A 9 -1.69 2.83 14.84
N GLY A 10 -1.65 4.12 14.52
CA GLY A 10 -0.45 4.95 14.66
C GLY A 10 0.69 4.54 13.73
N ILE A 11 0.39 3.86 12.62
CA ILE A 11 1.40 3.43 11.65
C ILE A 11 1.69 4.60 10.72
N GLU A 12 2.95 5.02 10.69
CA GLU A 12 3.43 6.01 9.72
C GLU A 12 3.50 5.41 8.32
N TYR A 13 3.07 6.17 7.31
CA TYR A 13 3.13 5.75 5.92
C TYR A 13 3.34 6.94 4.99
N GLU A 14 3.95 6.66 3.83
CA GLU A 14 4.01 7.59 2.70
C GLU A 14 2.80 7.36 1.79
N GLU A 15 2.06 8.41 1.43
CA GLU A 15 1.03 8.31 0.41
C GLU A 15 1.61 8.60 -0.98
N ARG A 16 1.59 7.59 -1.85
CA ARG A 16 1.90 7.74 -3.28
C ARG A 16 0.61 7.83 -4.10
N ASN A 17 0.17 9.04 -4.38
CA ASN A 17 -1.06 9.28 -5.13
C ASN A 17 -0.82 9.20 -6.65
N ILE A 18 -1.28 8.11 -7.26
CA ILE A 18 -1.13 7.86 -8.71
C ILE A 18 -1.84 8.88 -9.61
N ARG A 19 -2.72 9.73 -9.07
CA ARG A 19 -3.37 10.80 -9.85
C ARG A 19 -2.53 12.06 -9.95
N SER A 20 -1.57 12.26 -9.05
CA SER A 20 -0.72 13.45 -9.03
C SER A 20 0.63 13.24 -9.70
N ASP A 21 1.08 11.99 -9.84
CA ASP A 21 2.39 11.68 -10.41
C ASP A 21 2.34 10.40 -11.25
N SER A 22 2.72 10.54 -12.53
CA SER A 22 2.80 9.41 -13.47
C SER A 22 3.89 8.39 -13.10
N GLU A 23 4.94 8.78 -12.39
CA GLU A 23 5.93 7.83 -11.89
C GLU A 23 5.33 6.88 -10.85
N PHE A 24 4.36 7.32 -10.05
CA PHE A 24 3.65 6.41 -9.14
C PHE A 24 2.76 5.41 -9.87
N ILE A 25 2.19 5.77 -11.03
CA ILE A 25 1.51 4.79 -11.90
C ILE A 25 2.53 3.75 -12.40
N ARG A 26 3.70 4.22 -12.84
CA ARG A 26 4.77 3.35 -13.34
C ARG A 26 5.25 2.39 -12.25
N GLN A 27 5.55 2.87 -11.05
CA GLN A 27 5.96 2.05 -9.91
C GLN A 27 4.89 1.02 -9.55
N LEU A 28 3.62 1.45 -9.46
CA LEU A 28 2.50 0.56 -9.17
C LEU A 28 2.43 -0.62 -10.14
N VAL A 29 2.52 -0.35 -11.45
CA VAL A 29 2.34 -1.36 -12.50
C VAL A 29 3.61 -2.17 -12.76
N GLN A 30 4.77 -1.53 -12.84
CA GLN A 30 6.01 -2.17 -13.27
C GLN A 30 6.78 -2.77 -12.09
N GLU A 31 6.85 -2.08 -10.96
CA GLU A 31 7.64 -2.53 -9.80
C GLU A 31 6.80 -3.42 -8.88
N HIS A 32 5.55 -3.04 -8.62
CA HIS A 32 4.69 -3.75 -7.66
C HIS A 32 3.70 -4.72 -8.32
N GLN A 33 3.69 -4.80 -9.66
CA GLN A 33 2.80 -5.68 -10.43
C GLN A 33 1.31 -5.52 -10.08
N SER A 34 0.92 -4.33 -9.60
CA SER A 34 -0.45 -4.00 -9.22
C SER A 34 -1.08 -3.07 -10.26
N ARG A 35 -2.41 -3.11 -10.36
CA ARG A 35 -3.19 -2.25 -11.28
C ARG A 35 -4.36 -1.55 -10.59
N SER A 36 -4.42 -1.61 -9.26
CA SER A 36 -5.52 -1.06 -8.48
C SER A 36 -5.04 -0.32 -7.24
N THR A 37 -5.83 0.65 -6.83
CA THR A 37 -5.69 1.31 -5.53
C THR A 37 -6.79 0.86 -4.58
N PRO A 38 -6.52 0.71 -3.27
CA PRO A 38 -5.20 0.85 -2.65
C PRO A 38 -4.26 -0.31 -3.00
N THR A 39 -2.96 -0.08 -2.91
CA THR A 39 -1.91 -1.13 -2.86
C THR A 39 -0.96 -0.76 -1.74
N LEU A 40 -0.75 -1.68 -0.80
CA LEU A 40 0.22 -1.52 0.28
C LEU A 40 1.54 -2.17 -0.14
N VAL A 41 2.64 -1.45 0.05
CA VAL A 41 4.00 -1.97 -0.06
C VAL A 41 4.62 -1.89 1.33
N ALA A 42 4.94 -3.05 1.90
CA ALA A 42 5.45 -3.22 3.26
C ALA A 42 6.70 -4.10 3.23
N GLY A 43 7.88 -3.47 3.17
CA GLY A 43 9.14 -4.16 2.91
C GLY A 43 9.09 -4.91 1.58
N ALA A 44 9.25 -6.23 1.61
CA ALA A 44 9.15 -7.09 0.42
C ALA A 44 7.73 -7.55 0.10
N ARG A 45 6.73 -7.20 0.91
CA ARG A 45 5.33 -7.61 0.74
C ARG A 45 4.57 -6.56 -0.07
N VAL A 46 3.80 -7.02 -1.05
CA VAL A 46 2.84 -6.19 -1.79
C VAL A 46 1.44 -6.76 -1.57
N VAL A 47 0.51 -5.93 -1.09
CA VAL A 47 -0.90 -6.29 -0.90
C VAL A 47 -1.74 -5.44 -1.84
N MET A 48 -2.47 -6.08 -2.75
CA MET A 48 -3.33 -5.41 -3.73
C MET A 48 -4.76 -5.31 -3.20
N GLY A 49 -5.34 -4.12 -3.22
CA GLY A 49 -6.62 -3.86 -2.58
C GLY A 49 -6.48 -3.66 -1.07
N PHE A 50 -7.58 -3.83 -0.35
CA PHE A 50 -7.62 -3.69 1.10
C PHE A 50 -8.35 -4.87 1.73
N ASP A 51 -7.59 -5.69 2.44
CA ASP A 51 -8.08 -6.68 3.39
C ASP A 51 -7.37 -6.45 4.75
N PRO A 52 -8.10 -6.24 5.85
CA PRO A 52 -7.50 -5.98 7.16
C PRO A 52 -6.56 -7.09 7.64
N ALA A 53 -6.88 -8.36 7.40
CA ALA A 53 -6.06 -9.48 7.86
C ALA A 53 -4.77 -9.62 7.03
N GLU A 54 -4.84 -9.35 5.73
CA GLU A 54 -3.65 -9.29 4.87
C GLU A 54 -2.74 -8.11 5.26
N TYR A 55 -3.31 -6.95 5.59
CA TYR A 55 -2.56 -5.81 6.11
C TYR A 55 -1.87 -6.15 7.43
N GLU A 56 -2.59 -6.74 8.40
CA GLU A 56 -1.98 -7.17 9.67
C GLU A 56 -0.85 -8.18 9.43
N THR A 57 -1.01 -9.10 8.48
CA THR A 57 0.01 -10.08 8.14
C THR A 57 1.23 -9.45 7.47
N ALA A 58 1.01 -8.53 6.52
CA ALA A 58 2.08 -7.85 5.80
C ALA A 58 2.89 -6.91 6.71
N LEU A 59 2.24 -6.34 7.73
CA LEU A 59 2.86 -5.40 8.66
C LEU A 59 3.49 -6.08 9.90
N ARG A 60 3.40 -7.41 10.04
CA ARG A 60 4.05 -8.14 11.14
C ARG A 60 5.56 -8.24 10.91
N GLY A 61 6.34 -7.70 11.84
CA GLY A 61 7.79 -7.89 11.89
C GLY A 61 8.60 -7.02 10.93
N ILE A 62 8.00 -5.92 10.44
CA ILE A 62 8.69 -4.78 9.83
C ILE A 62 8.99 -3.71 10.87
#